data_AF-J2Q2H7-F1
#
_entry.id   AF-J2Q2H7-F1
#
_cell.length_a   1.000
_cell.length_b   1.000
_cell.length_c   1.000
_cell.angle_alpha   90.00
_cell.angle_beta   90.00
_cell.angle_gamma   90.00
#
_symmetry.space_group_name_H-M   'P 1'
#
loop_
_entity.id
_entity.type
_entity.pdbx_description
1 polymer ?
#
loop_
_entity_poly.entity_id
_entity_poly.type
_entity_poly.pdbx_seq_one_letter_code
_entity_poly.pdbx_strand_id
1 'polypeptide(L)'
;MTPEDYRLVVSAVAGIALSIFLIVRGRLHPFVGLLCGAFTVGLLAGIPLDETVKSVEKGAGSILGGTGLVVALGLGLGAMLQLSDGAGGLARAALRLSGVRGAPWASLFTALLVGLPLFFETGLVLLLPIVASAAAALPNGQNDDASKLRLMLPALAGLSVVHALVPPHPGPLLAVDALGASLGLTLLYGLLVGIPTAIIAGPLLARFTARGVKLSPPLLAPAKVEVNAPSVGRALTAVLLPVVLIAAGQAVALAPPAVTASLRWISWVSDPVVALLVANLAALPLLFGHKLGDRHIQGEIWTEAMTPAGSILLAIGAGGALKQVLVTAGLSDMLVRLADGGGVSPLVLAWGVAVCIRLATGSATVATITTAGVMSGLVKASGVEPEWMVLAIGAGSLFFSHVNDPGFWLVKSYLGTDMPGTFRTWSVMETVVAVVGLLLVLAASSVF
;
A
#
# COMPACT_ATOMS: atom_id res chain seq x y z
N MET A 1 -16.35 31.35 7.08
CA MET A 1 -16.26 30.36 8.17
C MET A 1 -17.09 30.86 9.34
N THR A 2 -18.05 30.06 9.79
CA THR A 2 -18.89 30.33 10.98
C THR A 2 -18.14 29.97 12.27
N PRO A 3 -18.58 30.40 13.47
CA PRO A 3 -18.01 29.96 14.74
C PRO A 3 -18.04 28.42 14.93
N GLU A 4 -19.04 27.77 14.34
CA GLU A 4 -19.16 26.30 14.33
C GLU A 4 -18.09 25.66 13.43
N ASP A 5 -17.78 26.26 12.28
CA ASP A 5 -16.67 25.81 11.42
C ASP A 5 -15.34 25.84 12.18
N TYR A 6 -15.07 26.90 12.95
CA TYR A 6 -13.87 26.98 13.77
C TYR A 6 -13.83 25.88 14.84
N ARG A 7 -14.96 25.60 15.51
CA ARG A 7 -15.04 24.51 16.48
C ARG A 7 -14.74 23.16 15.84
N LEU A 8 -15.24 22.91 14.63
CA LEU A 8 -15.01 21.68 13.87
C LEU A 8 -13.56 21.52 13.39
N VAL A 9 -12.94 22.60 12.91
CA VAL A 9 -11.51 22.58 12.57
C VAL A 9 -10.68 22.25 13.80
N VAL A 10 -10.96 22.94 14.91
CA VAL A 10 -10.22 22.74 16.16
C VAL A 10 -10.41 21.32 16.68
N SER A 11 -11.63 20.77 16.67
CA SER A 11 -11.89 19.40 17.12
C SER A 11 -11.21 18.36 16.24
N ALA A 12 -11.27 18.51 14.91
CA ALA A 12 -10.60 17.63 13.96
C ALA A 12 -9.08 17.68 14.11
N VAL A 13 -8.49 18.87 14.16
CA VAL A 13 -7.04 19.06 14.36
C VAL A 13 -6.61 18.50 15.70
N ALA A 14 -7.36 18.76 16.79
CA ALA A 14 -7.05 18.23 18.11
C ALA A 14 -7.12 16.70 18.16
N GLY A 15 -8.14 16.09 17.56
CA GLY A 15 -8.29 14.63 17.52
C GLY A 15 -7.21 13.94 16.69
N ILE A 16 -6.82 14.52 15.55
CA ILE A 16 -5.71 14.02 14.72
C ILE A 16 -4.38 14.20 15.45
N ALA A 17 -4.13 15.39 16.01
CA ALA A 17 -2.91 15.67 16.77
C ALA A 17 -2.78 14.74 17.98
N LEU A 18 -3.87 14.47 18.70
CA LEU A 18 -3.88 13.52 19.80
C LEU A 18 -3.61 12.09 19.32
N SER A 19 -4.26 11.64 18.24
CA SER A 19 -3.99 10.31 17.65
C SER A 19 -2.50 10.14 17.36
N ILE A 20 -1.92 11.12 16.67
CA ILE A 20 -0.50 11.15 16.31
C ILE A 20 0.37 11.15 17.57
N PHE A 21 0.06 12.00 18.55
CA PHE A 21 0.81 12.08 19.80
C PHE A 21 0.80 10.76 20.57
N LEU A 22 -0.36 10.10 20.69
CA LEU A 22 -0.50 8.82 21.38
C LEU A 22 0.25 7.69 20.67
N ILE A 23 0.24 7.66 19.34
CA ILE A 23 0.96 6.66 18.55
C ILE A 23 2.47 6.87 18.67
N VAL A 24 2.93 8.10 18.46
CA VAL A 24 4.37 8.41 18.35
C VAL A 24 5.02 8.52 19.72
N ARG A 25 4.47 9.37 20.59
CA ARG A 25 5.07 9.70 21.88
C ARG A 25 4.56 8.80 23.00
N GLY A 26 3.29 8.42 22.92
CA GLY A 26 2.65 7.46 23.83
C GLY A 26 2.99 6.01 23.53
N ARG A 27 3.56 5.71 22.35
CA ARG A 27 3.87 4.35 21.87
C ARG A 27 2.67 3.40 21.91
N LEU A 28 1.47 3.94 21.79
CA LEU A 28 0.25 3.14 21.73
C LEU A 28 0.07 2.55 20.33
N HIS A 29 -0.56 1.39 20.25
CA HIS A 29 -0.91 0.77 18.96
C HIS A 29 -1.83 1.72 18.15
N PRO A 30 -1.67 1.83 16.81
CA PRO A 30 -2.48 2.72 15.96
C PRO A 30 -3.99 2.60 16.16
N PHE A 31 -4.48 1.37 16.37
CA PHE A 31 -5.86 1.09 16.74
C PHE A 31 -6.35 1.96 17.92
N VAL A 32 -5.60 1.96 19.04
CA VAL A 32 -5.97 2.69 20.25
C VAL A 32 -5.84 4.20 20.03
N GLY A 33 -4.75 4.63 19.39
CA GLY A 33 -4.51 6.05 19.11
C GLY A 33 -5.61 6.68 18.26
N LEU A 34 -6.02 6.02 17.17
CA LEU A 34 -7.06 6.49 16.27
C LEU A 34 -8.45 6.49 16.94
N LEU A 35 -8.77 5.50 17.78
CA LEU A 35 -10.00 5.49 18.57
C LEU A 35 -10.05 6.65 19.56
N CYS A 36 -8.96 6.90 20.30
CA CYS A 36 -8.87 8.05 21.19
C CYS A 36 -9.06 9.37 20.44
N GLY A 37 -8.48 9.49 19.24
CA GLY A 37 -8.72 10.62 18.35
C GLY A 37 -10.19 10.75 17.97
N ALA A 38 -10.84 9.66 17.55
CA ALA A 38 -12.25 9.66 17.16
C ALA A 38 -13.15 10.15 18.30
N PHE A 39 -12.98 9.62 19.52
CA PHE A 39 -13.73 10.09 20.69
C PHE A 39 -13.44 11.56 21.02
N THR A 40 -12.18 12.00 20.87
CA THR A 40 -11.80 13.40 21.11
C THR A 40 -12.48 14.35 20.13
N VAL A 41 -12.54 13.98 18.84
CA VAL A 41 -13.27 14.75 17.83
C VAL A 41 -14.74 14.85 18.22
N GLY A 42 -15.40 13.73 18.55
CA GLY A 42 -16.83 13.72 18.89
C GLY A 42 -17.15 14.62 20.08
N LEU A 43 -16.36 14.50 21.16
CA LEU A 43 -16.51 15.31 22.37
C LEU A 43 -16.30 16.82 22.09
N LEU A 44 -15.23 17.18 21.37
CA LEU A 44 -14.91 18.59 21.10
C LEU A 44 -15.81 19.21 20.03
N ALA A 45 -16.34 18.41 19.10
CA ALA A 45 -17.32 18.85 18.11
C ALA A 45 -18.71 19.13 18.73
N GLY A 46 -18.96 18.62 19.95
CA GLY A 46 -20.23 18.75 20.66
C GLY A 46 -21.23 17.65 20.33
N ILE A 47 -20.78 16.51 19.79
CA ILE A 47 -21.63 15.34 19.54
C ILE A 47 -21.94 14.67 20.89
N PRO A 48 -23.19 14.31 21.18
CA PRO A 48 -23.53 13.48 22.34
C PRO A 48 -22.67 12.22 22.43
N LEU A 49 -22.31 11.80 23.65
CA LEU A 49 -21.39 10.67 23.84
C LEU A 49 -21.95 9.36 23.26
N ASP A 50 -23.25 9.12 23.39
CA ASP A 50 -23.92 7.94 22.85
C ASP A 50 -23.92 7.93 21.32
N GLU A 51 -24.10 9.09 20.69
CA GLU A 51 -24.00 9.24 19.23
C GLU A 51 -22.56 9.12 18.73
N THR A 52 -21.58 9.57 19.54
CA THR A 52 -20.16 9.37 19.25
C THR A 52 -19.81 7.88 19.25
N VAL A 53 -20.24 7.11 20.26
CA VAL A 53 -20.04 5.65 20.30
C VAL A 53 -20.68 4.96 19.09
N LYS A 54 -21.94 5.29 18.77
CA LYS A 54 -22.62 4.74 17.58
C LYS A 54 -21.88 5.09 16.29
N SER A 55 -21.35 6.31 16.17
CA SER A 55 -20.56 6.74 15.02
C SER A 55 -19.26 5.94 14.91
N VAL A 56 -18.56 5.70 16.03
CA VAL A 56 -17.37 4.86 16.09
C VAL A 56 -17.68 3.43 15.64
N GLU A 57 -18.72 2.80 16.18
CA GLU A 57 -19.13 1.43 15.84
C GLU A 57 -19.53 1.31 14.36
N LYS A 58 -20.35 2.24 13.87
CA LYS A 58 -20.79 2.30 12.47
C LYS A 58 -19.58 2.48 11.53
N GLY A 59 -18.66 3.37 11.88
CA GLY A 59 -17.46 3.63 11.10
C GLY A 59 -16.54 2.41 11.02
N ALA A 60 -16.26 1.79 12.16
CA ALA A 60 -15.44 0.58 12.21
C ALA A 60 -16.08 -0.59 11.45
N GLY A 61 -17.39 -0.83 11.67
CA GLY A 61 -18.12 -1.93 11.05
C GLY A 61 -18.26 -1.80 9.53
N SER A 62 -18.54 -0.59 9.03
CA SER A 62 -18.67 -0.36 7.59
C SER A 62 -17.36 -0.62 6.83
N ILE A 63 -16.25 -0.08 7.32
CA ILE A 63 -14.94 -0.30 6.69
C ILE A 63 -14.50 -1.77 6.77
N LEU A 64 -14.65 -2.41 7.94
CA LEU A 64 -14.31 -3.83 8.11
C LEU A 64 -15.18 -4.72 7.22
N GLY A 65 -16.46 -4.40 7.07
CA GLY A 65 -17.38 -5.11 6.17
C GLY A 65 -17.02 -4.93 4.69
N GLY A 66 -16.63 -3.73 4.28
CA GLY A 66 -16.28 -3.42 2.88
C GLY A 66 -14.92 -3.96 2.44
N THR A 67 -13.92 -3.96 3.32
CA THR A 67 -12.51 -4.23 2.94
C THR A 67 -11.86 -5.39 3.67
N GLY A 68 -12.41 -5.84 4.81
CA GLY A 68 -11.75 -6.83 5.67
C GLY A 68 -11.52 -8.18 5.01
N LEU A 69 -12.49 -8.65 4.22
CA LEU A 69 -12.36 -9.91 3.46
C LEU A 69 -11.26 -9.82 2.39
N VAL A 70 -11.20 -8.70 1.67
CA VAL A 70 -10.19 -8.46 0.62
C VAL A 70 -8.79 -8.48 1.25
N VAL A 71 -8.61 -7.82 2.41
CA VAL A 71 -7.34 -7.85 3.16
C VAL A 71 -6.98 -9.27 3.60
N ALA A 72 -7.91 -10.00 4.22
CA ALA A 72 -7.66 -11.35 4.73
C ALA A 72 -7.32 -12.35 3.61
N LEU A 73 -8.06 -12.31 2.49
CA LEU A 73 -7.79 -13.15 1.33
C LEU A 73 -6.51 -12.76 0.61
N GLY A 74 -6.18 -11.46 0.54
CA GLY A 74 -4.89 -10.98 0.02
C GLY A 74 -3.72 -11.51 0.84
N LEU A 75 -3.80 -11.42 2.18
CA LEU A 75 -2.82 -11.98 3.10
C LEU A 75 -2.68 -13.50 2.97
N GLY A 76 -3.81 -14.21 2.81
CA GLY A 76 -3.80 -15.65 2.54
C GLY A 76 -3.04 -16.01 1.27
N LEU A 77 -3.28 -15.28 0.18
CA LEU A 77 -2.57 -15.47 -1.08
C LEU A 77 -1.08 -15.16 -0.95
N GLY A 78 -0.72 -14.09 -0.26
CA GLY A 78 0.67 -13.74 0.06
C GLY A 78 1.38 -14.83 0.86
N ALA A 79 0.74 -15.34 1.92
CA ALA A 79 1.26 -16.43 2.75
C ALA A 79 1.48 -17.71 1.92
N MET A 80 0.54 -18.06 1.04
CA MET A 80 0.70 -19.21 0.13
C MET A 80 1.89 -19.05 -0.81
N LEU A 81 2.13 -17.85 -1.36
CA LEU A 81 3.27 -17.56 -2.24
C LEU A 81 4.60 -17.60 -1.50
N GLN A 82 4.62 -17.22 -0.23
CA GLN A 82 5.79 -17.26 0.64
C GLN A 82 6.12 -18.70 1.06
N LEU A 83 5.14 -19.45 1.58
CA LEU A 83 5.32 -20.83 2.05
C LEU A 83 5.66 -21.82 0.92
N SER A 84 5.13 -21.59 -0.28
CA SER A 84 5.47 -22.41 -1.46
C SER A 84 6.80 -22.03 -2.12
N ASP A 85 7.48 -20.97 -1.65
CA ASP A 85 8.60 -20.32 -2.34
C ASP A 85 8.26 -19.93 -3.79
N GLY A 86 6.97 -19.73 -4.10
CA GLY A 86 6.50 -19.34 -5.43
C GLY A 86 6.99 -17.94 -5.82
N ALA A 87 6.89 -16.99 -4.90
CA ALA A 87 7.39 -15.64 -5.12
C ALA A 87 8.93 -15.58 -5.21
N GLY A 88 9.64 -16.42 -4.44
CA GLY A 88 11.09 -16.57 -4.58
C GLY A 88 11.52 -17.23 -5.89
N GLY A 89 10.77 -18.24 -6.35
CA GLY A 89 10.95 -18.87 -7.65
C GLY A 89 10.77 -17.89 -8.82
N LEU A 90 9.76 -17.02 -8.77
CA LEU A 90 9.53 -15.94 -9.74
C LEU A 90 10.72 -14.97 -9.79
N ALA A 91 11.21 -14.54 -8.62
CA ALA A 91 12.35 -13.64 -8.52
C ALA A 91 13.62 -14.25 -9.12
N ARG A 92 13.93 -15.51 -8.77
CA ARG A 92 15.10 -16.22 -9.33
C ARG A 92 14.98 -16.41 -10.84
N ALA A 93 13.79 -16.71 -11.36
CA ALA A 93 13.57 -16.87 -12.79
C ALA A 93 13.76 -15.55 -13.56
N ALA A 94 13.18 -14.45 -13.08
CA ALA A 94 13.32 -13.15 -13.70
C ALA A 94 14.78 -12.68 -13.77
N LEU A 95 15.54 -12.87 -12.68
CA LEU A 95 16.96 -12.52 -12.63
C LEU A 95 17.83 -13.41 -13.55
N ARG A 96 17.51 -14.70 -13.67
CA ARG A 96 18.22 -15.61 -14.60
C ARG A 96 18.03 -15.21 -16.07
N LEU A 97 16.84 -14.76 -16.45
CA LEU A 97 16.51 -14.43 -17.84
C LEU A 97 17.06 -13.09 -18.33
N SER A 98 17.31 -12.15 -17.41
CA SER A 98 17.58 -10.74 -17.76
C SER A 98 19.08 -10.40 -17.88
N GLY A 99 19.97 -11.28 -17.44
CA GLY A 99 21.42 -11.07 -17.48
C GLY A 99 21.89 -9.85 -16.66
N VAL A 100 23.19 -9.55 -16.72
CA VAL A 100 23.82 -8.55 -15.83
C VAL A 100 23.28 -7.12 -16.07
N ARG A 101 23.05 -6.73 -17.33
CA ARG A 101 22.56 -5.38 -17.68
C ARG A 101 21.07 -5.21 -17.40
N GLY A 102 20.28 -6.29 -17.48
CA GLY A 102 18.84 -6.28 -17.23
C GLY A 102 18.47 -6.48 -15.76
N ALA A 103 19.42 -6.89 -14.91
CA ALA A 103 19.14 -7.25 -13.52
C ALA A 103 18.41 -6.17 -12.69
N PRO A 104 18.76 -4.86 -12.77
CA PRO A 104 18.00 -3.80 -12.08
C PRO A 104 16.53 -3.71 -12.52
N TRP A 105 16.27 -3.92 -13.81
CA TRP A 105 14.92 -3.89 -14.38
C TRP A 105 14.13 -5.14 -14.01
N ALA A 106 14.77 -6.31 -14.02
CA ALA A 106 14.15 -7.54 -13.54
C ALA A 106 13.83 -7.47 -12.05
N SER A 107 14.72 -6.88 -11.24
CA SER A 107 14.47 -6.64 -9.82
C SER A 107 13.24 -5.75 -9.60
N LEU A 108 13.15 -4.63 -10.33
CA LEU A 108 11.96 -3.77 -10.31
C LEU A 108 10.70 -4.52 -10.73
N PHE A 109 10.74 -5.23 -11.86
CA PHE A 109 9.60 -5.96 -12.40
C PHE A 109 9.12 -7.06 -11.45
N THR A 110 10.05 -7.83 -10.89
CA THR A 110 9.75 -8.84 -9.87
C THR A 110 9.10 -8.20 -8.66
N ALA A 111 9.63 -7.08 -8.15
CA ALA A 111 9.05 -6.40 -7.00
C ALA A 111 7.65 -5.86 -7.26
N LEU A 112 7.41 -5.28 -8.44
CA LEU A 112 6.07 -4.85 -8.85
C LEU A 112 5.10 -6.04 -8.92
N LEU A 113 5.55 -7.15 -9.52
CA LEU A 113 4.71 -8.33 -9.72
C LEU A 113 4.39 -9.06 -8.42
N VAL A 114 5.43 -9.39 -7.66
CA VAL A 114 5.34 -10.10 -6.39
C VAL A 114 4.71 -9.22 -5.32
N GLY A 115 4.93 -7.91 -5.38
CA GLY A 115 4.32 -6.94 -4.48
C GLY A 115 2.80 -6.88 -4.59
N LEU A 116 2.18 -7.18 -5.74
CA LEU A 116 0.72 -7.06 -5.91
C LEU A 116 -0.10 -7.81 -4.83
N PRO A 117 0.18 -9.11 -4.54
CA PRO A 117 -0.46 -9.83 -3.45
C PRO A 117 0.29 -9.77 -2.11
N LEU A 118 1.58 -9.43 -2.10
CA LEU A 118 2.41 -9.48 -0.90
C LEU A 118 2.56 -8.11 -0.26
N PHE A 119 2.44 -8.11 1.06
CA PHE A 119 2.67 -6.93 1.87
C PHE A 119 4.09 -6.42 1.75
N PHE A 120 4.29 -5.12 1.96
CA PHE A 120 5.60 -4.50 1.84
C PHE A 120 6.65 -5.22 2.69
N GLU A 121 6.37 -5.45 3.98
CA GLU A 121 7.30 -6.09 4.91
C GLU A 121 7.60 -7.54 4.50
N THR A 122 6.57 -8.33 4.22
CA THR A 122 6.70 -9.72 3.77
C THR A 122 7.44 -9.83 2.43
N GLY A 123 7.08 -8.99 1.47
CA GLY A 123 7.71 -8.92 0.15
C GLY A 123 9.18 -8.49 0.25
N LEU A 124 9.50 -7.56 1.15
CA LEU A 124 10.88 -7.15 1.43
C LEU A 124 11.69 -8.32 2.01
N VAL A 125 11.18 -8.97 3.04
CA VAL A 125 11.82 -10.11 3.72
C VAL A 125 12.10 -11.25 2.74
N LEU A 126 11.19 -11.48 1.78
CA LEU A 126 11.33 -12.53 0.78
C LEU A 126 12.24 -12.15 -0.39
N LEU A 127 12.00 -10.99 -1.01
CA LEU A 127 12.69 -10.60 -2.25
C LEU A 127 14.11 -10.11 -1.99
N LEU A 128 14.32 -9.36 -0.91
CA LEU A 128 15.59 -8.66 -0.71
C LEU A 128 16.78 -9.61 -0.54
N PRO A 129 16.68 -10.73 0.21
CA PRO A 129 17.75 -11.73 0.24
C PRO A 129 18.05 -12.37 -1.13
N ILE A 130 17.03 -12.56 -1.97
CA ILE A 130 17.19 -13.15 -3.31
C ILE A 130 17.94 -12.16 -4.22
N VAL A 131 17.52 -10.90 -4.20
CA VAL A 131 18.15 -9.83 -4.96
C VAL A 131 19.57 -9.56 -4.44
N ALA A 132 19.80 -9.62 -3.13
CA ALA A 132 21.12 -9.50 -2.51
C ALA A 132 22.06 -10.67 -2.90
N SER A 133 21.54 -11.90 -2.93
CA SER A 133 22.29 -13.07 -3.40
C SER A 133 22.69 -12.93 -4.87
N ALA A 134 21.77 -12.46 -5.72
CA ALA A 134 22.09 -12.15 -7.11
C ALA A 134 23.08 -11.00 -7.25
N ALA A 135 23.02 -10.00 -6.36
CA ALA A 135 23.99 -8.89 -6.30
C ALA A 135 25.39 -9.39 -5.93
N ALA A 136 25.49 -10.32 -4.97
CA ALA A 136 26.76 -10.90 -4.55
C ALA A 136 27.39 -11.78 -5.64
N ALA A 137 26.57 -12.37 -6.51
CA ALA A 137 27.00 -13.19 -7.64
C ALA A 137 27.37 -12.37 -8.91
N LEU A 138 27.42 -11.04 -8.83
CA LEU A 138 27.81 -10.19 -9.96
C LEU A 138 29.27 -10.48 -10.39
N PRO A 139 29.58 -10.47 -11.71
CA PRO A 139 30.93 -10.75 -12.20
C PRO A 139 32.00 -9.82 -11.62
N ASN A 140 33.22 -10.36 -11.45
CA ASN A 140 34.38 -9.60 -10.98
C ASN A 140 34.59 -8.34 -11.84
N GLY A 141 34.57 -7.16 -11.21
CA GLY A 141 34.60 -5.84 -11.85
C GLY A 141 33.29 -5.03 -11.75
N GLN A 142 32.17 -5.66 -11.39
CA GLN A 142 30.86 -5.02 -11.12
C GLN A 142 30.32 -5.38 -9.71
N ASN A 143 31.18 -5.87 -8.82
CA ASN A 143 30.81 -6.31 -7.47
C ASN A 143 31.12 -5.26 -6.39
N ASP A 144 31.11 -3.98 -6.76
CA ASP A 144 31.21 -2.88 -5.80
C ASP A 144 29.85 -2.64 -5.12
N ASP A 145 29.90 -2.01 -3.95
CA ASP A 145 28.71 -1.74 -3.13
C ASP A 145 27.66 -0.89 -3.87
N ALA A 146 28.12 0.02 -4.73
CA ALA A 146 27.24 0.82 -5.56
C ALA A 146 26.47 -0.02 -6.59
N SER A 147 27.10 -1.03 -7.21
CA SER A 147 26.43 -1.92 -8.15
C SER A 147 25.44 -2.86 -7.46
N LYS A 148 25.75 -3.33 -6.24
CA LYS A 148 24.80 -4.11 -5.43
C LYS A 148 23.57 -3.28 -5.07
N LEU A 149 23.75 -2.04 -4.61
CA LEU A 149 22.65 -1.12 -4.32
C LEU A 149 21.81 -0.80 -5.56
N ARG A 150 22.43 -0.65 -6.74
CA ARG A 150 21.71 -0.46 -8.01
C ARG A 150 20.84 -1.65 -8.42
N LEU A 151 21.11 -2.83 -7.86
CA LEU A 151 20.25 -3.99 -8.03
C LEU A 151 19.15 -4.07 -6.97
N MET A 152 19.44 -3.69 -5.73
CA MET A 152 18.48 -3.79 -4.60
C MET A 152 17.46 -2.64 -4.55
N LEU A 153 17.87 -1.40 -4.83
CA LEU A 153 16.99 -0.22 -4.79
C LEU A 153 15.80 -0.27 -5.76
N PRO A 154 15.93 -0.80 -6.99
CA PRO A 154 14.78 -1.00 -7.87
C PRO A 154 13.70 -1.92 -7.27
N ALA A 155 14.08 -3.00 -6.56
CA ALA A 155 13.10 -3.83 -5.88
C ALA A 155 12.38 -3.06 -4.76
N LEU A 156 13.12 -2.27 -3.97
CA LEU A 156 12.55 -1.43 -2.93
C LEU A 156 11.53 -0.42 -3.49
N ALA A 157 11.88 0.25 -4.59
CA ALA A 157 10.98 1.19 -5.25
C ALA A 157 9.71 0.52 -5.77
N GLY A 158 9.84 -0.67 -6.38
CA GLY A 158 8.70 -1.45 -6.88
C GLY A 158 7.75 -1.87 -5.76
N LEU A 159 8.28 -2.42 -4.67
CA LEU A 159 7.49 -2.81 -3.49
C LEU A 159 6.80 -1.60 -2.85
N SER A 160 7.51 -0.48 -2.71
CA SER A 160 6.98 0.75 -2.12
C SER A 160 5.83 1.36 -2.94
N VAL A 161 6.03 1.48 -4.25
CA VAL A 161 4.99 1.99 -5.17
C VAL A 161 3.73 1.14 -5.10
N VAL A 162 3.86 -0.18 -5.16
CA VAL A 162 2.71 -1.08 -5.12
C VAL A 162 2.00 -1.01 -3.76
N HIS A 163 2.76 -0.89 -2.67
CA HIS A 163 2.22 -0.76 -1.32
C HIS A 163 1.28 0.45 -1.16
N ALA A 164 1.60 1.59 -1.79
CA ALA A 164 0.89 2.84 -1.56
C ALA A 164 -0.01 3.31 -2.72
N LEU A 165 0.20 2.82 -3.95
CA LEU A 165 -0.53 3.28 -5.13
C LEU A 165 -1.44 2.20 -5.75
N VAL A 166 -1.30 0.94 -5.34
CA VAL A 166 -1.97 -0.18 -6.05
C VAL A 166 -2.78 -1.03 -5.07
N PRO A 167 -4.13 -0.97 -5.11
CA PRO A 167 -4.98 -1.93 -4.41
C PRO A 167 -4.71 -3.37 -4.90
N PRO A 168 -4.92 -4.44 -4.10
CA PRO A 168 -5.69 -4.51 -2.85
C PRO A 168 -4.89 -4.25 -1.56
N HIS A 169 -3.72 -3.60 -1.63
CA HIS A 169 -2.97 -3.23 -0.41
C HIS A 169 -3.85 -2.49 0.58
N PRO A 170 -3.73 -2.75 1.89
CA PRO A 170 -4.71 -2.22 2.85
C PRO A 170 -4.84 -0.72 2.89
N GLY A 171 -3.74 0.02 2.73
CA GLY A 171 -3.77 1.49 2.67
C GLY A 171 -4.62 1.97 1.49
N PRO A 172 -4.22 1.68 0.24
CA PRO A 172 -5.01 2.00 -0.95
C PRO A 172 -6.43 1.46 -0.91
N LEU A 173 -6.63 0.20 -0.51
CA LEU A 173 -7.94 -0.43 -0.44
C LEU A 173 -8.88 0.28 0.54
N LEU A 174 -8.37 0.65 1.73
CA LEU A 174 -9.16 1.43 2.66
C LEU A 174 -9.47 2.81 2.08
N ALA A 175 -8.50 3.48 1.47
CA ALA A 175 -8.74 4.79 0.86
C ALA A 175 -9.82 4.71 -0.23
N VAL A 176 -9.83 3.66 -1.04
CA VAL A 176 -10.88 3.37 -2.03
C VAL A 176 -12.24 3.31 -1.35
N ASP A 177 -12.40 2.50 -0.31
CA ASP A 177 -13.67 2.35 0.40
C ASP A 177 -14.07 3.63 1.16
N ALA A 178 -13.10 4.30 1.79
CA ALA A 178 -13.32 5.51 2.55
C ALA A 178 -13.79 6.68 1.66
N LEU A 179 -13.25 6.79 0.45
CA LEU A 179 -13.57 7.86 -0.51
C LEU A 179 -14.67 7.45 -1.50
N GLY A 180 -15.07 6.19 -1.53
CA GLY A 180 -16.06 5.67 -2.47
C GLY A 180 -15.55 5.56 -3.91
N ALA A 181 -14.25 5.30 -4.09
CA ALA A 181 -13.64 5.10 -5.39
C ALA A 181 -13.95 3.72 -5.97
N SER A 182 -13.88 3.58 -7.29
CA SER A 182 -13.89 2.28 -7.95
C SER A 182 -12.54 1.58 -7.71
N LEU A 183 -12.56 0.39 -7.10
CA LEU A 183 -11.35 -0.39 -6.87
C LEU A 183 -10.62 -0.70 -8.20
N GLY A 184 -11.38 -1.05 -9.24
CA GLY A 184 -10.78 -1.44 -10.52
C GLY A 184 -10.19 -0.26 -11.29
N LEU A 185 -10.83 0.91 -11.27
CA LEU A 185 -10.23 2.12 -11.87
C LEU A 185 -9.02 2.57 -11.06
N THR A 186 -9.10 2.52 -9.72
CA THR A 186 -7.95 2.84 -8.87
C THR A 186 -6.78 1.88 -9.12
N LEU A 187 -7.04 0.58 -9.33
CA LEU A 187 -6.02 -0.40 -9.74
C LEU A 187 -5.40 -0.02 -11.08
N LEU A 188 -6.21 0.33 -12.09
CA LEU A 188 -5.75 0.71 -13.41
C LEU A 188 -4.89 1.98 -13.38
N TYR A 189 -5.41 3.06 -12.79
CA TYR A 189 -4.70 4.33 -12.64
C TYR A 189 -3.48 4.20 -11.73
N GLY A 190 -3.57 3.36 -10.69
CA GLY A 190 -2.45 3.03 -9.80
C GLY A 190 -1.31 2.34 -10.54
N LEU A 191 -1.60 1.41 -11.46
CA LEU A 191 -0.57 0.82 -12.32
C LEU A 191 -0.04 1.82 -13.35
N LEU A 192 -0.91 2.64 -13.94
CA LEU A 192 -0.54 3.66 -14.92
C LEU A 192 0.43 4.71 -14.34
N VAL A 193 0.17 5.18 -13.12
CA VAL A 193 1.01 6.15 -12.40
C VAL A 193 2.19 5.45 -11.71
N GLY A 194 1.95 4.27 -11.14
CA GLY A 194 2.91 3.54 -10.34
C GLY A 194 4.09 3.04 -11.16
N ILE A 195 3.88 2.45 -12.33
CA ILE A 195 4.98 1.90 -13.14
C ILE A 195 6.01 3.00 -13.51
N PRO A 196 5.63 4.16 -14.08
CA PRO A 196 6.57 5.25 -14.33
C PRO A 196 7.23 5.78 -13.05
N THR A 197 6.47 5.90 -11.95
CA THR A 197 7.00 6.32 -10.64
C THR A 197 8.09 5.37 -10.16
N ALA A 198 7.87 4.06 -10.26
CA ALA A 198 8.80 3.03 -9.83
C ALA A 198 10.07 2.99 -10.70
N ILE A 199 9.94 3.26 -12.00
CA ILE A 199 11.09 3.38 -12.92
C ILE A 199 11.97 4.59 -12.55
N ILE A 200 11.34 5.72 -12.26
CA ILE A 200 12.04 6.96 -11.90
C ILE A 200 12.71 6.84 -10.53
N ALA A 201 11.96 6.39 -9.51
CA ALA A 201 12.46 6.24 -8.15
C ALA A 201 13.40 5.04 -7.97
N GLY A 202 13.28 4.00 -8.78
CA GLY A 202 14.10 2.80 -8.70
C GLY A 202 15.39 2.89 -9.53
N PRO A 203 15.43 2.28 -10.72
CA PRO A 203 16.67 2.11 -11.49
C PRO A 203 17.30 3.43 -11.97
N LEU A 204 16.52 4.49 -12.20
CA LEU A 204 17.06 5.79 -12.62
C LEU A 204 17.70 6.54 -11.45
N LEU A 205 16.99 6.69 -10.34
CA LEU A 205 17.49 7.36 -9.13
C LEU A 205 18.67 6.62 -8.49
N ALA A 206 18.65 5.27 -8.49
CA ALA A 206 19.70 4.44 -7.94
C ALA A 206 21.09 4.71 -8.56
N ARG A 207 21.15 5.25 -9.79
CA ARG A 207 22.43 5.64 -10.43
C ARG A 207 23.14 6.76 -9.68
N PHE A 208 22.39 7.60 -8.96
CA PHE A 208 22.87 8.77 -8.24
C PHE A 208 22.97 8.50 -6.73
N THR A 209 21.95 7.86 -6.15
CA THR A 209 21.88 7.64 -4.69
C THR A 209 22.83 6.56 -4.20
N ALA A 210 23.12 5.54 -5.03
CA ALA A 210 24.03 4.45 -4.65
C ALA A 210 25.53 4.84 -4.64
N ARG A 211 25.92 5.95 -5.27
CA ARG A 211 27.34 6.30 -5.46
C ARG A 211 28.01 6.67 -4.14
N GLY A 212 29.04 5.92 -3.73
CA GLY A 212 29.83 6.21 -2.54
C GLY A 212 29.18 5.77 -1.22
N VAL A 213 28.05 5.07 -1.28
CA VAL A 213 27.47 4.40 -0.11
C VAL A 213 28.19 3.06 0.06
N LYS A 214 28.74 2.84 1.25
CA LYS A 214 29.40 1.57 1.59
C LYS A 214 28.40 0.64 2.25
N LEU A 215 28.45 -0.62 1.87
CA LEU A 215 27.64 -1.66 2.49
C LEU A 215 28.50 -2.37 3.54
N SER A 216 27.94 -2.51 4.72
CA SER A 216 28.40 -3.53 5.64
C SER A 216 27.97 -4.89 5.10
N PRO A 217 28.82 -5.94 5.17
CA PRO A 217 28.45 -7.28 4.73
C PRO A 217 27.12 -7.68 5.39
N PRO A 218 26.18 -8.28 4.65
CA PRO A 218 24.89 -8.60 5.22
C PRO A 218 25.04 -9.61 6.37
N LEU A 219 24.27 -9.42 7.44
CA LEU A 219 24.10 -10.36 8.56
C LEU A 219 23.21 -11.57 8.21
N LEU A 220 22.91 -11.81 6.93
CA LEU A 220 22.04 -12.90 6.51
C LEU A 220 22.77 -13.79 5.51
N ALA A 221 22.97 -15.04 5.91
CA ALA A 221 23.31 -16.12 5.01
C ALA A 221 22.25 -16.16 3.87
N PRO A 222 22.64 -16.49 2.64
CA PRO A 222 21.67 -16.71 1.57
C PRO A 222 20.65 -17.73 2.07
N ALA A 223 19.37 -17.37 2.03
CA ALA A 223 18.30 -18.27 2.40
C ALA A 223 18.36 -19.49 1.45
N LYS A 224 18.90 -20.61 1.93
CA LYS A 224 18.75 -21.92 1.29
C LYS A 224 17.33 -22.38 1.56
N VAL A 225 16.37 -21.86 0.80
CA VAL A 225 15.02 -22.43 0.78
C VAL A 225 15.09 -23.60 -0.20
N GLU A 226 15.45 -24.78 0.29
CA GLU A 226 15.31 -26.07 -0.44
C GLU A 226 13.83 -26.51 -0.45
N VAL A 227 12.92 -25.60 -0.80
CA VAL A 227 11.55 -25.98 -1.13
C VAL A 227 11.51 -26.18 -2.64
N ASN A 228 10.93 -27.29 -3.09
CA ASN A 228 10.64 -27.50 -4.50
C ASN A 228 9.62 -26.45 -4.94
N ALA A 229 10.12 -25.30 -5.37
CA ALA A 229 9.30 -24.17 -5.79
C ALA A 229 8.37 -24.58 -6.95
N PRO A 230 7.13 -24.08 -7.00
CA PRO A 230 6.25 -24.31 -8.11
C PRO A 230 6.85 -23.75 -9.40
N SER A 231 6.39 -24.26 -10.55
CA SER A 231 6.84 -23.72 -11.84
C SER A 231 6.48 -22.24 -11.95
N VAL A 232 7.34 -21.48 -12.63
CA VAL A 232 7.18 -20.03 -12.86
C VAL A 232 5.78 -19.71 -13.38
N GLY A 233 5.26 -20.50 -14.32
CA GLY A 233 3.91 -20.32 -14.85
C GLY A 233 2.81 -20.46 -13.79
N ARG A 234 2.90 -21.44 -12.88
CA ARG A 234 1.91 -21.64 -11.81
C ARG A 234 1.94 -20.50 -10.79
N ALA A 235 3.13 -20.08 -10.38
CA ALA A 235 3.30 -18.95 -9.46
C ALA A 235 2.81 -17.64 -10.10
N LEU A 236 3.13 -17.42 -11.39
CA LEU A 236 2.70 -16.25 -12.14
C LEU A 236 1.18 -16.19 -12.28
N THR A 237 0.53 -17.33 -12.60
CA THR A 237 -0.93 -17.42 -12.63
C THR A 237 -1.53 -17.10 -11.27
N ALA A 238 -1.00 -17.65 -10.18
CA ALA A 238 -1.52 -17.39 -8.83
C ALA A 238 -1.46 -15.89 -8.46
N VAL A 239 -0.36 -15.21 -8.81
CA VAL A 239 -0.15 -13.78 -8.55
C VAL A 239 -1.07 -12.89 -9.40
N LEU A 240 -1.16 -13.18 -10.70
CA LEU A 240 -1.87 -12.31 -11.65
C LEU A 240 -3.37 -12.56 -11.72
N LEU A 241 -3.84 -13.75 -11.32
CA LEU A 241 -5.25 -14.13 -11.42
C LEU A 241 -6.20 -13.10 -10.77
N PRO A 242 -6.05 -12.67 -9.50
CA PRO A 242 -6.99 -11.72 -8.91
C PRO A 242 -6.94 -10.35 -9.62
N VAL A 243 -5.76 -9.90 -10.04
CA VAL A 243 -5.57 -8.62 -10.74
C VAL A 243 -6.27 -8.64 -12.09
N VAL A 244 -6.11 -9.73 -12.85
CA VAL A 244 -6.77 -9.91 -14.14
C VAL A 244 -8.29 -10.00 -13.98
N LEU A 245 -8.79 -10.71 -12.98
CA LEU A 245 -10.22 -10.81 -12.72
C LEU A 245 -10.83 -9.46 -12.36
N ILE A 246 -10.22 -8.70 -11.45
CA ILE A 246 -10.69 -7.36 -11.05
C ILE A 246 -10.66 -6.40 -12.26
N ALA A 247 -9.57 -6.40 -13.03
CA ALA A 247 -9.43 -5.57 -14.22
C ALA A 247 -10.44 -5.91 -15.33
N ALA A 248 -10.78 -7.18 -15.51
CA ALA A 248 -11.78 -7.62 -16.49
C ALA A 248 -13.16 -7.00 -16.23
N GLY A 249 -13.52 -6.75 -14.97
CA GLY A 249 -14.79 -6.12 -14.61
C GLY A 249 -14.88 -4.68 -15.08
N GLN A 250 -13.76 -3.96 -15.07
CA GLN A 250 -13.68 -2.60 -15.59
C GLN A 250 -13.82 -2.57 -17.11
N ALA A 251 -13.25 -3.54 -17.83
CA ALA A 251 -13.43 -3.65 -19.27
C ALA A 251 -14.92 -3.83 -19.65
N VAL A 252 -15.68 -4.58 -18.83
CA VAL A 252 -17.12 -4.74 -19.02
C VAL A 252 -17.89 -3.47 -18.66
N ALA A 253 -17.47 -2.74 -17.61
CA ALA A 253 -18.08 -1.48 -17.23
C ALA A 253 -17.93 -0.37 -18.29
N LEU A 254 -16.82 -0.39 -19.04
CA LEU A 254 -16.54 0.54 -20.15
C LEU A 254 -17.17 0.10 -21.48
N ALA A 255 -17.78 -1.09 -21.56
CA ALA A 255 -18.37 -1.62 -22.79
C ALA A 255 -19.80 -1.10 -23.04
N PRO A 256 -20.27 -1.07 -24.31
CA PRO A 256 -21.63 -0.66 -24.63
C PRO A 256 -22.70 -1.53 -23.95
N PRO A 257 -23.87 -0.96 -23.57
CA PRO A 257 -24.91 -1.66 -22.79
C PRO A 257 -25.41 -2.98 -23.40
N ALA A 258 -25.39 -3.09 -24.73
CA ALA A 258 -25.79 -4.29 -25.47
C ALA A 258 -24.86 -5.50 -25.22
N VAL A 259 -23.58 -5.24 -24.92
CA VAL A 259 -22.56 -6.26 -24.60
C VAL A 259 -22.54 -6.55 -23.10
N THR A 260 -22.83 -5.56 -22.26
CA THR A 260 -22.83 -5.69 -20.80
C THR A 260 -23.83 -6.75 -20.31
N ALA A 261 -24.98 -6.90 -20.99
CA ALA A 261 -26.02 -7.87 -20.61
C ALA A 261 -25.56 -9.33 -20.72
N SER A 262 -24.75 -9.67 -21.73
CA SER A 262 -24.21 -11.02 -21.92
C SER A 262 -22.95 -11.31 -21.10
N LEU A 263 -22.27 -10.27 -20.61
CA LEU A 263 -21.04 -10.38 -19.81
C LEU A 263 -21.25 -10.16 -18.31
N ARG A 264 -22.49 -10.14 -17.81
CA ARG A 264 -22.80 -9.92 -16.38
C ARG A 264 -22.08 -10.88 -15.42
N TRP A 265 -21.79 -12.11 -15.86
CA TRP A 265 -21.05 -13.08 -15.06
C TRP A 265 -19.58 -12.65 -14.85
N ILE A 266 -18.98 -11.95 -15.81
CA ILE A 266 -17.63 -11.37 -15.66
C ILE A 266 -17.67 -10.31 -14.56
N SER A 267 -18.64 -9.39 -14.61
CA SER A 267 -18.79 -8.36 -13.58
C SER A 267 -18.92 -8.94 -12.17
N TRP A 268 -19.57 -10.10 -12.02
CA TRP A 268 -19.67 -10.80 -10.74
C TRP A 268 -18.35 -11.44 -10.29
N VAL A 269 -17.65 -12.14 -11.18
CA VAL A 269 -16.33 -12.75 -10.87
C VAL A 269 -15.26 -11.69 -10.61
N SER A 270 -15.42 -10.50 -11.19
CA SER A 270 -14.55 -9.35 -11.00
C SER A 270 -14.76 -8.61 -9.68
N ASP A 271 -15.78 -8.97 -8.90
CA ASP A 271 -15.91 -8.47 -7.53
C ASP A 271 -14.62 -8.78 -6.74
N PRO A 272 -14.05 -7.84 -5.99
CA PRO A 272 -12.74 -8.03 -5.36
C PRO A 272 -12.70 -9.20 -4.36
N VAL A 273 -13.80 -9.43 -3.64
CA VAL A 273 -13.90 -10.55 -2.69
C VAL A 273 -13.96 -11.86 -3.47
N VAL A 274 -14.79 -11.93 -4.50
CA VAL A 274 -14.92 -13.13 -5.34
C VAL A 274 -13.62 -13.43 -6.08
N ALA A 275 -13.00 -12.43 -6.70
CA ALA A 275 -11.74 -12.55 -7.44
C ALA A 275 -10.61 -13.07 -6.54
N LEU A 276 -10.46 -12.53 -5.33
CA LEU A 276 -9.45 -13.00 -4.38
C LEU A 276 -9.78 -14.39 -3.82
N LEU A 277 -11.05 -14.71 -3.59
CA LEU A 277 -11.45 -16.05 -3.15
C LEU A 277 -11.12 -17.09 -4.23
N VAL A 278 -11.49 -16.82 -5.49
CA VAL A 278 -11.15 -17.66 -6.64
C VAL A 278 -9.64 -17.80 -6.78
N ALA A 279 -8.89 -16.71 -6.62
CA ALA A 279 -7.44 -16.74 -6.65
C ALA A 279 -6.84 -17.60 -5.54
N ASN A 280 -7.35 -17.50 -4.31
CA ASN A 280 -6.90 -18.32 -3.19
C ASN A 280 -7.17 -19.81 -3.44
N LEU A 281 -8.39 -20.15 -3.89
CA LEU A 281 -8.76 -21.53 -4.18
C LEU A 281 -7.95 -22.12 -5.35
N ALA A 282 -7.66 -21.32 -6.38
CA ALA A 282 -6.80 -21.72 -7.49
C ALA A 282 -5.32 -21.83 -7.08
N ALA A 283 -4.85 -20.96 -6.20
CA ALA A 283 -3.47 -20.96 -5.72
C ALA A 283 -3.11 -22.25 -4.97
N LEU A 284 -4.05 -22.85 -4.24
CA LEU A 284 -3.83 -24.11 -3.50
C LEU A 284 -3.28 -25.25 -4.39
N PRO A 285 -3.99 -25.73 -5.43
CA PRO A 285 -3.46 -26.76 -6.32
C PRO A 285 -2.30 -26.26 -7.19
N LEU A 286 -2.25 -24.97 -7.54
CA LEU A 286 -1.17 -24.41 -8.36
C LEU A 286 0.19 -24.40 -7.62
N LEU A 287 0.18 -24.04 -6.34
CA LEU A 287 1.39 -23.85 -5.54
C LEU A 287 1.77 -25.11 -4.73
N PHE A 288 0.78 -25.88 -4.24
CA PHE A 288 1.03 -27.03 -3.37
C PHE A 288 0.71 -28.39 -4.02
N GLY A 289 0.06 -28.41 -5.19
CA GLY A 289 -0.27 -29.65 -5.90
C GLY A 289 -1.09 -30.61 -5.04
N HIS A 290 -0.68 -31.88 -4.97
CA HIS A 290 -1.37 -32.90 -4.15
C HIS A 290 -1.33 -32.62 -2.64
N LYS A 291 -0.45 -31.72 -2.16
CA LYS A 291 -0.33 -31.35 -0.75
C LYS A 291 -1.32 -30.26 -0.31
N LEU A 292 -2.23 -29.82 -1.19
CA LEU A 292 -3.18 -28.75 -0.90
C LEU A 292 -4.06 -29.02 0.34
N GLY A 293 -4.34 -30.28 0.67
CA GLY A 293 -5.18 -30.68 1.81
C GLY A 293 -4.38 -31.05 3.07
N ASP A 294 -3.06 -30.89 3.06
CA ASP A 294 -2.22 -31.21 4.20
C ASP A 294 -2.55 -30.28 5.38
N ARG A 295 -2.87 -30.87 6.54
CA ARG A 295 -3.29 -30.13 7.73
C ARG A 295 -2.22 -29.19 8.27
N HIS A 296 -0.94 -29.57 8.14
CA HIS A 296 0.16 -28.75 8.62
C HIS A 296 0.34 -27.54 7.72
N ILE A 297 0.36 -27.73 6.39
CA ILE A 297 0.43 -26.63 5.42
C ILE A 297 -0.74 -25.67 5.58
N GLN A 298 -1.96 -26.19 5.71
CA GLN A 298 -3.15 -25.36 5.95
C GLN A 298 -3.01 -24.56 7.25
N GLY A 299 -2.53 -25.18 8.34
CA GLY A 299 -2.27 -24.48 9.59
C GLY A 299 -1.24 -23.35 9.46
N GLU A 300 -0.15 -23.59 8.73
CA GLU A 300 0.89 -22.58 8.50
C GLU A 300 0.39 -21.42 7.63
N ILE A 301 -0.35 -21.69 6.55
CA ILE A 301 -0.92 -20.65 5.68
C ILE A 301 -1.76 -19.67 6.52
N TRP A 302 -2.65 -20.19 7.36
CA TRP A 302 -3.52 -19.33 8.18
C TRP A 302 -2.79 -18.67 9.33
N THR A 303 -1.79 -19.31 9.92
CA THR A 303 -0.97 -18.69 10.97
C THR A 303 -0.18 -17.50 10.42
N GLU A 304 0.49 -17.69 9.27
CA GLU A 304 1.27 -16.64 8.60
C GLU A 304 0.37 -15.51 8.09
N ALA A 305 -0.81 -15.83 7.55
CA ALA A 305 -1.77 -14.83 7.07
C ALA A 305 -2.42 -14.03 8.21
N MET A 306 -2.84 -14.70 9.30
CA MET A 306 -3.64 -14.06 10.36
C MET A 306 -2.80 -13.21 11.33
N THR A 307 -1.53 -13.55 11.52
CA THR A 307 -0.61 -12.78 12.39
C THR A 307 -0.57 -11.30 12.04
N PRO A 308 -0.28 -10.90 10.78
CA PRO A 308 -0.36 -9.50 10.36
C PRO A 308 -1.82 -9.03 10.17
N ALA A 309 -2.76 -9.91 9.81
CA ALA A 309 -4.15 -9.51 9.55
C ALA A 309 -4.79 -8.82 10.76
N GLY A 310 -4.56 -9.32 11.98
CA GLY A 310 -5.17 -8.77 13.19
C GLY A 310 -4.83 -7.29 13.41
N SER A 311 -3.55 -6.91 13.31
CA SER A 311 -3.13 -5.53 13.52
C SER A 311 -3.63 -4.60 12.41
N ILE A 312 -3.59 -5.07 11.16
CA ILE A 312 -4.05 -4.34 9.98
C ILE A 312 -5.55 -4.09 10.04
N LEU A 313 -6.36 -5.13 10.25
CA LEU A 313 -7.82 -5.02 10.32
C LEU A 313 -8.25 -4.10 11.47
N LEU A 314 -7.61 -4.18 12.64
CA LEU A 314 -7.90 -3.27 13.74
C LEU A 314 -7.56 -1.81 13.38
N ALA A 315 -6.41 -1.54 12.78
CA ALA A 315 -6.03 -0.19 12.35
C ALA A 315 -7.00 0.38 11.30
N ILE A 316 -7.41 -0.45 10.36
CA ILE A 316 -8.44 -0.15 9.33
C ILE A 316 -9.77 0.23 10.00
N GLY A 317 -10.25 -0.58 10.93
CA GLY A 317 -11.49 -0.31 11.67
C GLY A 317 -11.44 0.99 12.47
N ALA A 318 -10.33 1.28 13.15
CA ALA A 318 -10.18 2.53 13.89
C ALA A 318 -10.09 3.77 12.97
N GLY A 319 -9.50 3.64 11.79
CA GLY A 319 -9.55 4.67 10.76
C GLY A 319 -10.97 4.95 10.29
N GLY A 320 -11.75 3.90 10.08
CA GLY A 320 -13.19 3.99 9.79
C GLY A 320 -14.00 4.68 10.87
N ALA A 321 -13.71 4.37 12.14
CA ALA A 321 -14.33 5.04 13.28
C ALA A 321 -14.05 6.54 13.28
N LEU A 322 -12.77 6.94 13.13
CA LEU A 322 -12.38 8.36 13.06
C LEU A 322 -13.06 9.08 11.88
N LYS A 323 -13.07 8.46 10.68
CA LYS A 323 -13.82 8.97 9.52
C LYS A 323 -15.28 9.23 9.87
N GLN A 324 -15.97 8.24 10.42
CA GLN A 324 -17.40 8.35 10.67
C GLN A 324 -17.71 9.43 11.70
N VAL A 325 -16.89 9.60 12.74
CA VAL A 325 -17.07 10.71 13.70
C VAL A 325 -16.84 12.07 13.04
N LEU A 326 -15.81 12.22 12.20
CA LEU A 326 -15.56 13.47 11.46
C LEU A 326 -16.72 13.80 10.50
N VAL A 327 -17.29 12.79 9.85
CA VAL A 327 -18.46 12.93 8.99
C VAL A 327 -19.69 13.33 9.81
N THR A 328 -19.97 12.65 10.93
CA THR A 328 -21.07 13.00 11.84
C THR A 328 -20.90 14.41 12.41
N ALA A 329 -19.66 14.86 12.65
CA ALA A 329 -19.37 16.21 13.12
C ALA A 329 -19.66 17.30 12.08
N GLY A 330 -19.91 16.97 10.82
CA GLY A 330 -20.18 17.96 9.77
C GLY A 330 -18.91 18.53 9.11
N LEU A 331 -17.75 17.87 9.27
CA LEU A 331 -16.52 18.28 8.59
C LEU A 331 -16.69 18.29 7.06
N SER A 332 -17.48 17.37 6.52
CA SER A 332 -17.76 17.31 5.09
C SER A 332 -18.36 18.60 4.54
N ASP A 333 -19.35 19.16 5.24
CA ASP A 333 -20.04 20.38 4.80
C ASP A 333 -19.14 21.62 4.92
N MET A 334 -18.24 21.62 5.91
CA MET A 334 -17.26 22.67 6.10
C MET A 334 -16.20 22.69 4.98
N LEU A 335 -15.73 21.51 4.55
CA LEU A 335 -14.80 21.38 3.43
C LEU A 335 -15.44 21.81 2.10
N VAL A 336 -16.74 21.57 1.89
CA VAL A 336 -17.49 22.11 0.74
C VAL A 336 -17.42 23.63 0.70
N ARG A 337 -17.73 24.29 1.82
CA ARG A 337 -17.66 25.77 1.92
C ARG A 337 -16.27 26.33 1.69
N LEU A 338 -15.21 25.60 2.04
CA LEU A 338 -13.83 26.01 1.79
C LEU A 338 -13.41 25.81 0.32
N ALA A 339 -13.85 24.72 -0.31
CA ALA A 339 -13.56 24.43 -1.71
C ALA A 339 -14.18 25.50 -2.64
N ASP A 340 -15.37 26.01 -2.31
CA ASP A 340 -16.01 27.10 -3.05
C ASP A 340 -15.25 28.44 -2.97
N GLY A 341 -14.31 28.59 -2.02
CA GLY A 341 -13.64 29.86 -1.72
C GLY A 341 -12.14 29.94 -2.08
N GLY A 342 -11.50 28.90 -2.63
CA GLY A 342 -10.04 28.83 -2.76
C GLY A 342 -9.51 28.17 -4.04
N GLY A 343 -8.34 28.66 -4.52
CA GLY A 343 -7.65 28.20 -5.74
C GLY A 343 -6.55 27.14 -5.52
N VAL A 344 -6.60 26.36 -4.44
CA VAL A 344 -5.60 25.29 -4.16
C VAL A 344 -6.17 23.94 -4.59
N SER A 345 -5.40 23.17 -5.37
CA SER A 345 -5.82 21.85 -5.84
C SER A 345 -6.16 20.91 -4.67
N PRO A 346 -7.37 20.31 -4.65
CA PRO A 346 -7.77 19.34 -3.64
C PRO A 346 -6.81 18.14 -3.52
N LEU A 347 -6.23 17.71 -4.64
CA LEU A 347 -5.26 16.62 -4.69
C LEU A 347 -3.95 16.99 -3.97
N VAL A 348 -3.47 18.22 -4.15
CA VAL A 348 -2.27 18.74 -3.46
C VAL A 348 -2.53 18.88 -1.97
N LEU A 349 -3.74 19.33 -1.59
CA LEU A 349 -4.13 19.42 -0.19
C LEU A 349 -4.14 18.05 0.48
N ALA A 350 -4.78 17.06 -0.13
CA ALA A 350 -4.83 15.70 0.38
C ALA A 350 -3.44 15.06 0.47
N TRP A 351 -2.61 15.24 -0.56
CA TRP A 351 -1.20 14.82 -0.52
C TRP A 351 -0.45 15.48 0.63
N GLY A 352 -0.57 16.79 0.82
CA GLY A 352 0.12 17.52 1.89
C GLY A 352 -0.29 17.08 3.29
N VAL A 353 -1.57 16.77 3.50
CA VAL A 353 -2.05 16.21 4.76
C VAL A 353 -1.48 14.81 4.98
N ALA A 354 -1.45 13.96 3.96
CA ALA A 354 -0.82 12.65 4.03
C ALA A 354 0.68 12.75 4.37
N VAL A 355 1.41 13.71 3.77
CA VAL A 355 2.81 13.99 4.11
C VAL A 355 2.98 14.37 5.58
N CYS A 356 2.14 15.28 6.09
CA CYS A 356 2.23 15.71 7.50
C CYS A 356 2.03 14.53 8.46
N ILE A 357 1.00 13.70 8.19
CA ILE A 357 0.70 12.53 9.03
C ILE A 357 1.80 11.48 8.88
N ARG A 358 2.34 11.28 7.68
CA ARG A 358 3.46 10.36 7.42
C ARG A 358 4.70 10.76 8.21
N LEU A 359 5.12 12.02 8.10
CA LEU A 359 6.28 12.55 8.81
C LEU A 359 6.13 12.44 10.32
N ALA A 360 4.91 12.58 10.84
CA ALA A 360 4.65 12.46 12.26
C ALA A 360 4.62 10.99 12.72
N THR A 361 3.84 10.14 12.06
CA THR A 361 3.54 8.77 12.51
C THR A 361 4.55 7.71 12.08
N GLY A 362 5.27 7.94 10.98
CA GLY A 362 6.20 6.95 10.44
C GLY A 362 5.53 5.73 9.80
N SER A 363 4.22 5.71 9.55
CA SER A 363 3.53 4.60 8.86
C SER A 363 2.74 5.09 7.64
N ALA A 364 3.05 4.51 6.47
CA ALA A 364 2.35 4.84 5.23
C ALA A 364 0.87 4.45 5.31
N THR A 365 0.56 3.24 5.78
CA THR A 365 -0.82 2.78 5.97
C THR A 365 -1.60 3.70 6.91
N VAL A 366 -1.05 4.07 8.08
CA VAL A 366 -1.74 4.97 9.02
C VAL A 366 -1.97 6.35 8.39
N ALA A 367 -0.98 6.89 7.67
CA ALA A 367 -1.10 8.18 6.99
C ALA A 367 -2.17 8.16 5.89
N THR A 368 -2.21 7.13 5.05
CA THR A 368 -3.24 6.94 4.03
C THR A 368 -4.63 6.87 4.66
N ILE A 369 -4.79 6.02 5.68
CA ILE A 369 -6.09 5.76 6.33
C ILE A 369 -6.64 7.01 7.00
N THR A 370 -5.79 7.68 7.79
CA THR A 370 -6.18 8.90 8.51
C THR A 370 -6.55 10.00 7.52
N THR A 371 -5.75 10.19 6.46
CA THR A 371 -6.03 11.21 5.45
C THR A 371 -7.31 10.92 4.68
N ALA A 372 -7.53 9.67 4.24
CA ALA A 372 -8.74 9.30 3.52
C ALA A 372 -10.01 9.54 4.36
N GLY A 373 -9.93 9.27 5.67
CA GLY A 373 -11.04 9.55 6.60
C GLY A 373 -11.39 11.04 6.72
N VAL A 374 -10.40 11.93 6.61
CA VAL A 374 -10.59 13.39 6.66
C VAL A 374 -11.02 13.94 5.30
N MET A 375 -10.50 13.39 4.21
CA MET A 375 -10.71 13.91 2.85
C MET A 375 -12.02 13.46 2.19
N SER A 376 -12.79 12.55 2.80
CA SER A 376 -14.03 12.03 2.20
C SER A 376 -15.06 13.12 1.88
N GLY A 377 -15.09 14.20 2.66
CA GLY A 377 -15.94 15.37 2.39
C GLY A 377 -15.46 16.21 1.20
N LEU A 378 -14.14 16.36 1.06
CA LEU A 378 -13.51 17.17 0.03
C LEU A 378 -13.70 16.58 -1.39
N VAL A 379 -13.73 15.25 -1.51
CA VAL A 379 -13.99 14.58 -2.80
C VAL A 379 -15.34 15.01 -3.37
N LYS A 380 -16.40 14.94 -2.56
CA LYS A 380 -17.76 15.33 -3.00
C LYS A 380 -17.87 16.83 -3.30
N ALA A 381 -17.17 17.65 -2.52
CA ALA A 381 -17.15 19.10 -2.68
C ALA A 381 -16.47 19.56 -3.98
N SER A 382 -15.31 18.97 -4.28
CA SER A 382 -14.41 19.47 -5.31
C SER A 382 -14.71 18.93 -6.71
N GLY A 383 -15.55 17.89 -6.81
CA GLY A 383 -15.82 17.20 -8.08
C GLY A 383 -14.62 16.41 -8.63
N VAL A 384 -13.51 16.34 -7.89
CA VAL A 384 -12.35 15.51 -8.23
C VAL A 384 -12.75 14.05 -8.14
N GLU A 385 -12.39 13.25 -9.15
CA GLU A 385 -12.68 11.82 -9.12
C GLU A 385 -12.00 11.16 -7.89
N PRO A 386 -12.74 10.34 -7.12
CA PRO A 386 -12.23 9.71 -5.90
C PRO A 386 -10.93 8.92 -6.12
N GLU A 387 -10.75 8.30 -7.29
CA GLU A 387 -9.61 7.48 -7.66
C GLU A 387 -8.30 8.29 -7.64
N TRP A 388 -8.30 9.49 -8.24
CA TRP A 388 -7.12 10.37 -8.22
C TRP A 388 -6.79 10.85 -6.81
N MET A 389 -7.82 11.08 -5.99
CA MET A 389 -7.64 11.43 -4.59
C MET A 389 -6.98 10.30 -3.80
N VAL A 390 -7.40 9.05 -4.02
CA VAL A 390 -6.76 7.86 -3.42
C VAL A 390 -5.28 7.82 -3.77
N LEU A 391 -4.93 8.00 -5.05
CA LEU A 391 -3.55 7.96 -5.51
C LEU A 391 -2.71 9.13 -4.98
N ALA A 392 -3.28 10.34 -4.88
CA ALA A 392 -2.59 11.49 -4.29
C ALA A 392 -2.28 11.26 -2.80
N ILE A 393 -3.24 10.73 -2.05
CA ILE A 393 -3.05 10.36 -0.64
C ILE A 393 -2.00 9.26 -0.52
N GLY A 394 -2.08 8.22 -1.35
CA GLY A 394 -1.13 7.12 -1.40
C GLY A 394 0.30 7.58 -1.69
N ALA A 395 0.48 8.48 -2.67
CA ALA A 395 1.78 9.07 -2.95
C ALA A 395 2.30 9.86 -1.74
N GLY A 396 1.48 10.71 -1.14
CA GLY A 396 1.87 11.52 0.02
C GLY A 396 2.23 10.70 1.25
N SER A 397 1.62 9.53 1.43
CA SER A 397 1.88 8.66 2.58
C SER A 397 3.25 7.98 2.54
N LEU A 398 3.99 8.06 1.44
CA LEU A 398 5.36 7.57 1.35
C LEU A 398 6.41 8.65 1.61
N PHE A 399 6.03 9.93 1.73
CA PHE A 399 6.99 11.02 1.78
C PHE A 399 7.99 10.90 2.93
N PHE A 400 9.28 10.87 2.58
CA PHE A 400 10.42 10.95 3.48
C PHE A 400 10.33 10.00 4.69
N SER A 401 10.33 8.70 4.42
CA SER A 401 10.48 7.68 5.46
C SER A 401 11.78 7.89 6.24
N HIS A 402 11.71 8.04 7.56
CA HIS A 402 12.86 8.33 8.42
C HIS A 402 12.86 7.47 9.69
N VAL A 403 13.59 7.87 10.73
CA VAL A 403 13.83 7.08 11.94
C VAL A 403 12.58 6.68 12.73
N ASN A 404 11.43 7.32 12.49
CA ASN A 404 10.16 6.92 13.10
C ASN A 404 9.44 5.78 12.34
N ASP A 405 9.93 5.39 11.17
CA ASP A 405 9.34 4.36 10.33
C ASP A 405 10.02 2.98 10.56
N PRO A 406 9.27 1.94 10.96
CA PRO A 406 9.79 0.57 11.01
C PRO A 406 10.42 0.10 9.69
N GLY A 407 9.85 0.49 8.55
CA GLY A 407 10.37 0.20 7.22
C GLY A 407 11.75 0.78 6.97
N PHE A 408 12.06 1.97 7.51
CA PHE A 408 13.40 2.57 7.43
C PHE A 408 14.45 1.68 8.08
N TRP A 409 14.16 1.16 9.28
CA TRP A 409 15.08 0.29 10.02
C TRP A 409 15.23 -1.09 9.39
N LEU A 410 14.14 -1.63 8.87
CA LEU A 410 14.13 -2.89 8.16
C LEU A 410 15.02 -2.79 6.91
N VAL A 411 14.77 -1.79 6.06
CA VAL A 411 15.55 -1.52 4.85
C VAL A 411 17.01 -1.23 5.18
N LYS A 412 17.31 -0.41 6.19
CA LYS A 412 18.68 -0.17 6.64
C LYS A 412 19.41 -1.48 6.96
N SER A 413 18.76 -2.35 7.72
CA SER A 413 19.33 -3.61 8.20
C SER A 413 19.57 -4.57 7.04
N TYR A 414 18.62 -4.68 6.11
CA TYR A 414 18.76 -5.54 4.94
C TYR A 414 19.74 -5.02 3.90
N LEU A 415 19.77 -3.71 3.64
CA LEU A 415 20.75 -3.11 2.75
C LEU A 415 22.17 -3.16 3.34
N GLY A 416 22.30 -3.18 4.67
CA GLY A 416 23.60 -3.07 5.34
C GLY A 416 24.18 -1.65 5.27
N THR A 417 23.34 -0.62 5.17
CA THR A 417 23.79 0.77 5.07
C THR A 417 24.01 1.42 6.44
N ASP A 418 24.89 2.42 6.48
CA ASP A 418 24.98 3.36 7.58
C ASP A 418 23.83 4.38 7.52
N MET A 419 23.65 5.16 8.59
CA MET A 419 22.52 6.10 8.67
C MET A 419 22.49 7.12 7.50
N PRO A 420 23.59 7.82 7.17
CA PRO A 420 23.60 8.73 6.02
C PRO A 420 23.33 8.01 4.70
N GLY A 421 23.85 6.79 4.53
CA GLY A 421 23.55 5.93 3.40
C GLY A 421 22.07 5.63 3.28
N THR A 422 21.40 5.21 4.37
CA THR A 422 19.97 4.91 4.38
C THR A 422 19.13 6.15 4.04
N PHE A 423 19.43 7.31 4.63
CA PHE A 423 18.71 8.54 4.26
C PHE A 423 18.84 8.85 2.76
N ARG A 424 20.05 8.70 2.23
CA ARG A 424 20.34 8.98 0.82
C ARG A 424 19.73 7.97 -0.14
N THR A 425 19.59 6.71 0.24
CA THR A 425 19.09 5.64 -0.63
C THR A 425 17.60 5.40 -0.47
N TRP A 426 17.11 5.27 0.77
CA TRP A 426 15.72 4.95 1.08
C TRP A 426 14.86 6.21 1.24
N SER A 427 15.19 7.13 2.15
CA SER A 427 14.36 8.32 2.40
C SER A 427 14.20 9.20 1.16
N VAL A 428 15.29 9.40 0.40
CA VAL A 428 15.24 10.14 -0.88
C VAL A 428 14.40 9.38 -1.92
N MET A 429 14.52 8.05 -2.01
CA MET A 429 13.70 7.25 -2.93
C MET A 429 12.21 7.39 -2.62
N GLU A 430 11.84 7.23 -1.34
CA GLU A 430 10.48 7.41 -0.83
C GLU A 430 9.93 8.81 -1.12
N THR A 431 10.73 9.86 -0.92
CA THR A 431 10.37 11.23 -1.31
C THR A 431 10.16 11.38 -2.82
N VAL A 432 11.00 10.75 -3.65
CA VAL A 432 10.83 10.78 -5.10
C VAL A 432 9.57 10.04 -5.52
N VAL A 433 9.25 8.88 -4.91
CA VAL A 433 7.97 8.19 -5.14
C VAL A 433 6.80 9.12 -4.82
N ALA A 434 6.84 9.78 -3.65
CA ALA A 434 5.77 10.67 -3.23
C ALA A 434 5.56 11.88 -4.15
N VAL A 435 6.64 12.51 -4.60
CA VAL A 435 6.59 13.71 -5.45
C VAL A 435 6.26 13.35 -6.90
N VAL A 436 6.93 12.36 -7.47
CA VAL A 436 6.69 11.91 -8.85
C VAL A 436 5.28 11.33 -8.97
N GLY A 437 4.84 10.54 -7.98
CA GLY A 437 3.49 10.03 -7.90
C GLY A 437 2.45 11.17 -7.93
N LEU A 438 2.63 12.22 -7.12
CA LEU A 438 1.76 13.39 -7.15
C LEU A 438 1.76 14.09 -8.52
N LEU A 439 2.94 14.34 -9.10
CA LEU A 439 3.04 15.04 -10.39
C LEU A 439 2.33 14.26 -11.50
N LEU A 440 2.48 12.94 -11.52
CA LEU A 440 1.81 12.07 -12.49
C LEU A 440 0.30 11.97 -12.23
N VAL A 441 -0.14 11.97 -10.97
CA VAL A 441 -1.57 12.07 -10.63
C VAL A 441 -2.15 13.37 -11.16
N LEU A 442 -1.51 14.52 -10.89
CA LEU A 442 -1.98 15.83 -11.37
C LEU A 442 -2.00 15.92 -12.89
N ALA A 443 -1.00 15.36 -13.56
CA ALA A 443 -0.94 15.33 -15.02
C ALA A 443 -2.05 14.44 -15.59
N ALA A 444 -2.20 13.21 -15.08
CA ALA A 444 -3.20 12.27 -15.57
C ALA A 444 -4.64 12.75 -15.29
N SER A 445 -4.92 13.28 -14.09
CA SER A 445 -6.24 13.78 -13.72
C SER A 445 -6.67 15.05 -14.46
N SER A 446 -5.78 15.65 -15.26
CA SER A 446 -6.10 16.78 -16.13
C SER A 446 -6.44 16.36 -17.56
N VAL A 447 -6.17 15.09 -17.91
CA VAL A 447 -6.33 14.51 -19.24
C VAL A 447 -7.53 13.58 -19.30
N PHE A 448 -7.68 12.74 -18.28
CA PHE A 448 -8.85 11.91 -18.04
C PHE A 448 -9.85 12.71 -17.20
#